data_AF-A0A2T7U4N2-F1
#
_entry.id   AF-A0A2T7U4N2-F1
#
_cell.length_a   1.000
_cell.length_b   1.000
_cell.length_c   1.000
_cell.angle_alpha   90.00
_cell.angle_beta   90.00
_cell.angle_gamma   90.00
#
_symmetry.space_group_name_H-M   'P 1'
#
loop_
_entity.id
_entity.type
_entity.pdbx_description
1 polymer ?
#
loop_
_entity_poly.entity_id
_entity_poly.type
_entity_poly.pdbx_seq_one_letter_code
_entity_poly.pdbx_strand_id
1 'polypeptide(L)' 'MKKASEYRKHAEECRALAKQLPEGPQRDQLLEMARTWDNLANDRDALVQKHPEIAQLPDKDED' A
#
# COMPACT_ATOMS: atom_id res chain seq x y z
N MET A 1 0.18 2.31 12.49
CA MET A 1 -0.10 2.20 11.05
C MET A 1 1.16 2.36 10.22
N LYS A 2 1.44 1.41 9.30
CA LYS A 2 2.48 1.52 8.25
C LYS A 2 2.46 2.89 7.54
N LYS A 3 3.63 3.39 7.13
CA LYS A 3 3.76 4.68 6.44
C LYS A 3 3.24 4.60 5.01
N ALA A 4 2.78 5.72 4.44
CA ALA A 4 2.37 5.79 3.03
C ALA A 4 3.46 5.27 2.07
N SER A 5 4.73 5.49 2.41
CA SER A 5 5.90 4.95 1.71
C SER A 5 6.01 3.42 1.75
N GLU A 6 5.60 2.76 2.83
CA GLU A 6 5.55 1.30 2.89
C GLU A 6 4.43 0.73 2.03
N TYR A 7 3.25 1.37 2.04
CA TYR A 7 2.16 0.98 1.15
C TYR A 7 2.55 1.10 -0.33
N ARG A 8 3.23 2.20 -0.73
CA ARG A 8 3.77 2.34 -2.10
C ARG A 8 4.78 1.24 -2.42
N LYS A 9 5.66 0.90 -1.48
CA LYS A 9 6.63 -0.19 -1.67
C LYS A 9 5.94 -1.53 -1.90
N HIS A 10 4.92 -1.88 -1.12
CA HIS A 10 4.13 -3.10 -1.35
C HIS A 10 3.37 -3.06 -2.68
N ALA A 11 2.85 -1.90 -3.10
CA ALA A 11 2.22 -1.74 -4.41
C ALA A 11 3.21 -2.01 -5.56
N GLU A 12 4.45 -1.54 -5.42
CA GLU A 12 5.52 -1.82 -6.38
C GLU A 12 5.93 -3.28 -6.38
N GLU A 13 6.06 -3.92 -5.21
CA GLU A 13 6.37 -5.35 -5.10
C GLU A 13 5.27 -6.22 -5.76
N CYS A 14 4.00 -5.89 -5.51
CA CYS A 14 2.88 -6.59 -6.14
C CYS A 14 2.90 -6.41 -7.67
N ARG A 15 3.21 -5.21 -8.18
CA ARG A 15 3.38 -4.96 -9.63
C ARG A 15 4.60 -5.69 -10.21
N ALA A 16 5.71 -5.75 -9.49
CA ALA A 16 6.91 -6.44 -9.92
C ALA A 16 6.68 -7.96 -9.98
N LEU A 17 5.93 -8.52 -9.04
CA LEU A 17 5.51 -9.92 -9.06
C LEU A 17 4.52 -10.18 -10.20
N ALA A 18 3.53 -9.31 -10.39
CA ALA A 18 2.57 -9.41 -11.49
C ALA A 18 3.26 -9.41 -12.87
N LYS A 19 4.33 -8.64 -13.05
CA LYS A 19 5.12 -8.62 -14.29
C LYS A 19 5.87 -9.93 -14.57
N GLN A 20 6.22 -10.67 -13.52
CA GLN A 20 6.91 -11.96 -13.64
C GLN A 20 5.95 -13.13 -13.87
N LEU A 21 4.65 -12.92 -13.62
CA LEU A 21 3.61 -13.91 -13.82
C LEU A 21 2.99 -13.80 -15.23
N PRO A 22 2.65 -14.95 -15.84
CA PRO A 22 1.89 -14.95 -17.08
C PRO A 22 0.49 -14.35 -16.88
N GLU A 23 -0.16 -14.03 -18.00
CA GLU A 23 -1.54 -13.57 -17.99
C GLU A 23 -2.47 -14.58 -17.34
N GLY A 24 -3.20 -14.14 -16.32
CA GLY A 24 -4.09 -15.00 -15.56
C GLY A 24 -4.61 -14.33 -14.29
N PRO A 25 -5.60 -14.95 -13.65
CA PRO A 25 -6.31 -14.37 -12.50
C PRO A 25 -5.37 -14.03 -11.34
N GLN A 26 -4.24 -14.73 -11.21
CA GLN A 26 -3.23 -14.47 -10.18
C GLN A 26 -2.46 -13.16 -10.43
N ARG A 27 -2.19 -12.82 -11.70
CA ARG A 27 -1.63 -11.53 -12.09
C ARG A 27 -2.62 -10.41 -11.81
N ASP A 28 -3.88 -10.60 -12.18
CA ASP A 28 -4.94 -9.63 -11.94
C ASP A 28 -5.16 -9.37 -10.45
N GLN A 29 -5.13 -10.41 -9.61
CA GLN A 29 -5.16 -10.25 -8.15
C GLN A 29 -3.98 -9.42 -7.61
N LEU A 30 -2.76 -9.65 -8.09
CA LEU A 30 -1.60 -8.86 -7.67
C LEU A 30 -1.71 -7.39 -8.11
N LEU A 31 -2.23 -7.15 -9.32
CA LEU A 31 -2.47 -5.78 -9.82
C LEU A 31 -3.58 -5.08 -9.01
N GLU A 32 -4.61 -5.81 -8.62
CA GLU A 32 -5.69 -5.30 -7.77
C GLU A 32 -5.20 -4.99 -6.36
N MET A 33 -4.41 -5.88 -5.75
CA MET A 33 -3.74 -5.59 -4.47
C MET A 33 -2.84 -4.37 -4.59
N ALA A 34 -2.04 -4.25 -5.66
CA ALA A 34 -1.19 -3.09 -5.88
C ALA A 34 -2.00 -1.78 -5.91
N ARG A 35 -3.17 -1.79 -6.56
CA ARG A 35 -4.11 -0.66 -6.56
C ARG A 35 -4.62 -0.33 -5.17
N THR A 36 -5.00 -1.34 -4.39
CA THR A 36 -5.46 -1.16 -3.01
C THR A 36 -4.38 -0.53 -2.15
N TRP A 37 -3.13 -0.98 -2.29
CA TRP A 37 -1.99 -0.40 -1.58
C TRP A 37 -1.71 1.05 -2.00
N ASP A 38 -1.80 1.39 -3.29
CA ASP A 38 -1.69 2.78 -3.77
C ASP A 38 -2.79 3.67 -3.16
N ASN A 39 -4.03 3.18 -3.10
CA ASN A 39 -5.14 3.91 -2.48
C ASN A 39 -4.89 4.14 -0.98
N LEU A 40 -4.47 3.11 -0.25
CA LEU A 40 -4.11 3.24 1.17
C LEU A 40 -2.96 4.22 1.39
N ALA A 41 -1.97 4.23 0.50
CA ALA A 41 -0.89 5.20 0.55
C ALA A 41 -1.40 6.64 0.35
N ASN A 42 -2.28 6.85 -0.63
CA ASN A 42 -2.87 8.15 -0.91
C ASN A 42 -3.80 8.63 0.20
N ASP A 43 -4.65 7.75 0.75
CA ASP A 43 -5.49 8.06 1.91
C ASP A 43 -4.62 8.42 3.12
N ARG A 44 -3.51 7.71 3.33
CA ARG A 44 -2.57 8.03 4.41
C ARG A 44 -1.88 9.37 4.19
N ASP A 45 -1.45 9.69 2.97
CA ASP A 45 -0.86 10.99 2.61
C ASP A 45 -1.86 12.13 2.85
N ALA A 46 -3.10 11.96 2.37
CA ALA A 46 -4.19 12.91 2.57
C ALA A 46 -4.56 13.08 4.06
N LEU A 47 -4.55 12.00 4.82
CA LEU A 47 -4.82 12.02 6.26
C LEU A 47 -3.70 12.75 7.02
N VAL A 48 -2.43 12.50 6.68
CA VAL A 48 -1.28 13.20 7.27
C VAL A 48 -1.26 14.68 6.90
N GLN A 49 -1.64 15.03 5.66
CA GLN A 49 -1.78 16.43 5.25
C GLN A 49 -2.88 17.16 6.04
N LYS A 50 -4.02 16.50 6.27
CA LYS A 50 -5.13 17.07 7.04
C LYS A 50 -4.86 17.09 8.55
N HIS A 51 -4.16 16.09 9.06
CA HIS A 51 -3.89 15.87 10.47
C HIS A 51 -2.43 15.46 10.67
N PRO A 52 -1.51 16.43 10.72
CA PRO A 52 -0.08 16.16 10.90
C PRO A 52 0.24 15.48 12.25
N GLU A 53 -0.66 15.57 13.23
CA GLU A 53 -0.61 14.83 14.50
C GLU A 53 -0.66 13.30 14.32
N ILE A 54 -1.34 12.82 13.27
CA ILE A 54 -1.51 11.38 12.99
C ILE A 54 -0.23 10.76 12.42
N ALA A 55 0.69 11.58 11.90
CA ALA A 55 1.98 11.11 11.41
C ALA A 55 2.87 10.48 12.50
N GLN A 56 2.58 10.75 13.78
CA GLN A 56 3.38 10.31 14.93
C GLN A 56 2.76 9.19 15.77
N LEU A 57 1.54 8.73 15.46
CA LEU A 57 0.93 7.63 16.22
C LEU A 57 1.67 6.31 15.93
N PRO A 58 2.36 5.71 16.91
CA PRO A 58 3.04 4.42 16.72
C PRO A 58 2.01 3.32 16.47
N ASP A 59 2.34 2.36 15.58
CA ASP A 59 1.62 1.09 15.43
C ASP A 59 1.46 0.42 16.80
N LYS A 60 0.23 0.35 17.29
CA LYS A 60 -0.17 -0.53 18.38
C LYS A 60 -1.07 -1.62 17.81
N ASP A 61 -0.51 -2.45 16.94
CA ASP A 61 -1.14 -3.71 16.50
C ASP A 61 -0.02 -4.73 16.23
N GLU A 62 0.71 -5.07 17.29
CA GLU A 62 1.36 -6.38 17.47
C GLU A 62 0.54 -7.11 18.55
N ASP A 63 -0.26 -8.09 18.15
CA ASP A 63 -0.50 -9.35 18.90
C ASP A 63 -0.92 -10.44 17.90
#